data_AF-A0A1V6CG64-F1
#
_entry.id   AF-A0A1V6CG64-F1
#
_cell.length_a   1.000
_cell.length_b   1.000
_cell.length_c   1.000
_cell.angle_alpha   90.00
_cell.angle_beta   90.00
_cell.angle_gamma   90.00
#
_symmetry.space_group_name_H-M   'P 1'
#
loop_
_entity.id
_entity.type
_entity.pdbx_description
1 polymer ?
#
loop_
_entity_poly.entity_id
_entity_poly.type
_entity_poly.pdbx_seq_one_letter_code
_entity_poly.pdbx_strand_id
1 'polypeptide(L)'
;MIAEKKRRTNIGVGIGIVLQSVGQVLQNEEPSTAPIGFLLTTVGLVLFVWGCFNYAQGKGYSQWLGLLGLLSCIGLIVLVVLPDRHKTV
;
A
#
# COMPACT_ATOMS: atom_id res chain seq x y z
N MET A 1 4.71 14.94 -7.62
CA MET A 1 3.54 14.27 -7.02
C MET A 1 2.59 15.32 -6.45
N ILE A 2 1.32 15.28 -6.85
CA ILE A 2 0.28 16.19 -6.35
C ILE A 2 0.06 15.95 -4.84
N ALA A 3 0.01 17.01 -4.04
CA ALA A 3 -0.03 16.94 -2.57
C ALA A 3 -1.19 16.09 -2.04
N GLU A 4 -2.37 16.16 -2.66
CA GLU A 4 -3.53 15.37 -2.27
C GLU A 4 -3.32 13.86 -2.48
N LYS A 5 -2.74 13.45 -3.62
CA LYS A 5 -2.44 12.04 -3.89
C LYS A 5 -1.31 11.52 -3.01
N LYS A 6 -0.33 12.36 -2.67
CA LYS A 6 0.71 12.04 -1.69
C LYS A 6 0.11 11.70 -0.32
N ARG A 7 -0.86 12.49 0.16
CA ARG A 7 -1.56 12.23 1.42
C ARG A 7 -2.35 10.92 1.36
N ARG A 8 -3.13 10.68 0.29
CA ARG A 8 -3.89 9.43 0.12
C ARG A 8 -2.99 8.20 0.04
N THR A 9 -1.84 8.28 -0.64
CA THR A 9 -0.83 7.21 -0.60
C THR A 9 -0.34 6.97 0.82
N ASN A 10 0.16 8.00 1.51
CA ASN A 10 0.74 7.80 2.84
C ASN A 10 -0.28 7.16 3.81
N ILE A 11 -1.55 7.54 3.69
CA ILE A 11 -2.66 6.91 4.42
C ILE A 11 -2.80 5.44 3.99
N GLY A 12 -3.00 5.15 2.71
CA GLY A 12 -3.24 3.77 2.24
C GLY A 12 -2.05 2.83 2.51
N VAL A 13 -0.84 3.24 2.13
CA VAL A 13 0.40 2.45 2.31
C VAL A 13 0.76 2.33 3.78
N GLY A 14 0.76 3.44 4.53
CA GLY A 14 1.14 3.44 5.93
C GLY A 14 0.16 2.62 6.78
N ILE A 15 -1.14 2.90 6.67
CA ILE A 15 -2.17 2.15 7.39
C ILE A 15 -2.18 0.68 6.95
N GLY A 16 -2.03 0.42 5.65
CA GLY A 16 -1.99 -0.95 5.11
C GLY A 16 -0.84 -1.79 5.66
N ILE A 17 0.36 -1.23 5.81
CA ILE A 17 1.52 -1.92 6.40
C ILE A 17 1.29 -2.18 7.89
N VAL A 18 0.76 -1.19 8.63
CA VAL A 18 0.48 -1.33 10.06
C VAL A 18 -0.56 -2.42 10.31
N LEU A 19 -1.67 -2.42 9.58
CA LEU A 19 -2.71 -3.45 9.73
C LEU A 19 -2.20 -4.84 9.39
N GLN A 20 -1.39 -4.99 8.34
CA GLN A 20 -0.78 -6.29 8.01
C GLN A 20 0.16 -6.76 9.12
N SER A 21 0.98 -5.87 9.67
CA SER A 21 1.90 -6.21 10.76
C SER A 21 1.15 -6.65 12.02
N VAL A 22 0.13 -5.89 12.42
CA VAL A 22 -0.73 -6.23 13.57
C VAL A 22 -1.50 -7.52 13.33
N GLY A 23 -2.06 -7.71 12.13
CA GLY A 23 -2.77 -8.92 11.75
C GLY A 23 -1.88 -10.17 11.76
N GLN A 24 -0.62 -10.05 11.36
CA GLN A 24 0.36 -11.13 11.46
C GLN A 24 0.68 -11.48 12.91
N VAL A 25 0.91 -10.49 13.78
CA VAL A 25 1.15 -10.74 15.21
C VAL A 25 -0.04 -11.49 15.83
N LEU A 26 -1.28 -11.02 15.59
CA LEU A 26 -2.50 -11.66 16.10
C LEU A 26 -2.73 -13.09 15.57
N GLN A 27 -2.23 -13.42 14.38
CA GLN A 27 -2.28 -14.78 13.84
C GLN A 27 -1.27 -15.74 14.48
N ASN A 28 -0.17 -15.20 15.04
CA ASN A 28 0.90 -15.99 15.65
C ASN A 28 0.78 -16.10 17.19
N GLU A 29 -0.02 -15.26 17.83
CA GLU A 29 -0.23 -15.27 19.29
C GLU A 29 -1.15 -16.43 19.73
N GLU A 30 -2.41 -16.42 19.29
CA GLU A 30 -3.39 -17.42 19.70
C GLU A 30 -4.25 -17.93 18.51
N PRO A 31 -4.62 -19.23 18.50
CA PRO A 31 -5.49 -19.77 17.45
C PRO A 31 -6.88 -19.12 17.44
N SER A 32 -7.35 -18.62 18.58
CA SER A 32 -8.62 -17.89 18.74
C SER A 32 -8.63 -16.54 18.01
N THR A 33 -7.47 -15.87 17.93
CA THR A 33 -7.31 -14.55 17.29
C THR A 33 -6.91 -14.65 15.82
N ALA A 34 -6.52 -15.83 15.34
CA ALA A 34 -6.17 -16.09 13.95
C ALA A 34 -7.18 -15.57 12.90
N PRO A 35 -8.50 -15.79 13.01
CA PRO A 35 -9.45 -15.27 12.02
C PRO A 35 -9.51 -13.72 12.01
N ILE A 36 -9.34 -13.09 13.18
CA ILE A 36 -9.32 -11.62 13.30
C ILE A 36 -8.05 -11.08 12.66
N GLY A 37 -6.90 -11.72 12.91
CA GLY A 37 -5.63 -11.34 12.30
C GLY A 37 -5.63 -11.55 10.77
N PHE A 38 -6.27 -12.60 10.26
CA PHE A 38 -6.46 -12.81 8.82
C PHE A 38 -7.30 -11.70 8.17
N LEU A 39 -8.41 -11.30 8.81
CA LEU A 39 -9.23 -10.17 8.37
C LEU A 39 -8.43 -8.86 8.35
N LEU A 40 -7.69 -8.55 9.42
CA LEU A 40 -6.84 -7.36 9.51
C LEU A 40 -5.77 -7.35 8.41
N THR A 41 -5.15 -8.50 8.15
CA THR A 41 -4.13 -8.63 7.11
C THR A 41 -4.72 -8.38 5.72
N THR A 42 -5.92 -8.92 5.46
CA THR A 42 -6.62 -8.74 4.18
C THR A 42 -7.07 -7.29 3.98
N VAL A 43 -7.64 -6.65 5.01
CA VAL A 43 -8.01 -5.22 4.96
C VAL A 43 -6.76 -4.36 4.77
N GLY A 44 -5.67 -4.67 5.46
CA GLY A 44 -4.39 -3.99 5.30
C GLY A 44 -3.85 -4.10 3.87
N LEU A 45 -3.96 -5.27 3.24
CA LEU A 45 -3.58 -5.49 1.85
C LEU A 45 -4.41 -4.63 0.89
N VAL A 46 -5.74 -4.59 1.07
CA VAL A 46 -6.63 -3.77 0.22
C VAL A 46 -6.28 -2.28 0.33
N LEU A 47 -6.04 -1.78 1.55
CA LEU A 47 -5.62 -0.39 1.77
C LEU A 47 -4.24 -0.10 1.17
N PHE A 48 -3.30 -1.04 1.29
CA PHE A 48 -1.97 -0.92 0.70
C PHE A 48 -2.02 -0.81 -0.82
N VAL A 49 -2.79 -1.69 -1.47
CA VAL A 49 -2.99 -1.69 -2.92
C VAL A 49 -3.67 -0.40 -3.37
N TRP A 50 -4.70 0.07 -2.65
CA TRP A 50 -5.34 1.36 -2.91
C TRP A 50 -4.35 2.54 -2.77
N GLY A 51 -3.46 2.49 -1.78
CA GLY A 51 -2.37 3.45 -1.61
C GLY A 51 -1.40 3.46 -2.81
N CYS A 52 -1.06 2.29 -3.35
CA CYS A 52 -0.21 2.13 -4.54
C CYS A 52 -0.88 2.65 -5.82
N PHE A 53 -2.19 2.42 -6.00
CA PHE A 53 -2.96 3.03 -7.08
C PHE A 53 -2.91 4.56 -7.05
N ASN A 54 -3.11 5.15 -5.87
CA ASN A 54 -2.98 6.60 -5.69
C ASN A 54 -1.55 7.08 -5.91
N TYR A 55 -0.54 6.24 -5.63
CA TYR A 55 0.86 6.57 -5.81
C TYR A 55 1.23 6.70 -7.29
N ALA A 56 0.91 5.68 -8.08
CA ALA A 56 1.14 5.66 -9.52
C ALA A 56 0.44 6.86 -10.19
N GLN A 57 -0.84 7.08 -9.85
CA GLN A 57 -1.59 8.23 -10.34
C GLN A 57 -1.01 9.57 -9.88
N GLY A 58 -0.49 9.65 -8.66
CA GLY A 58 0.14 10.86 -8.11
C GLY A 58 1.43 11.24 -8.82
N LYS A 59 2.16 10.26 -9.33
CA LYS A 59 3.35 10.45 -10.16
C LYS A 59 3.03 10.73 -11.63
N GLY A 60 1.77 10.59 -12.07
CA GLY A 60 1.36 10.79 -13.47
C GLY A 60 1.48 9.57 -14.36
N TYR A 61 1.48 8.40 -13.73
CA TYR A 61 1.41 7.12 -14.43
C TYR A 61 -0.01 6.58 -14.43
N SER A 62 -0.25 5.63 -15.34
CA SER A 62 -1.52 4.90 -15.42
C SER A 62 -1.80 4.12 -14.13
N GLN A 63 -3.07 4.05 -13.74
CA GLN A 63 -3.51 3.33 -12.53
C GLN A 63 -3.01 1.87 -12.49
N TRP A 64 -2.88 1.23 -13.65
CA TRP A 64 -2.39 -0.14 -13.77
C TRP A 64 -1.00 -0.36 -13.16
N LEU A 65 -0.15 0.67 -13.11
CA LEU A 65 1.15 0.58 -12.42
C LEU A 65 1.02 0.51 -10.89
N GLY A 66 -0.12 0.94 -10.34
CA GLY A 66 -0.46 0.72 -8.93
C GLY A 66 -0.69 -0.75 -8.58
N LEU A 67 -1.02 -1.58 -9.57
CA LEU A 67 -1.15 -3.03 -9.42
C LEU A 67 0.20 -3.69 -9.07
N LEU A 68 1.32 -3.03 -9.36
CA LEU A 68 2.64 -3.46 -8.86
C LEU A 68 2.63 -3.59 -7.34
N GLY A 69 1.83 -2.80 -6.62
CA GLY A 69 1.62 -2.95 -5.18
C GLY A 69 1.12 -4.33 -4.74
N LEU A 70 0.56 -5.17 -5.62
CA LEU A 70 0.29 -6.58 -5.31
C LEU A 70 1.57 -7.40 -5.09
N LEU A 71 2.72 -6.98 -5.63
CA LEU A 71 4.03 -7.53 -5.27
C LEU A 71 4.51 -7.04 -3.89
N SER A 72 3.61 -6.50 -3.05
CA SER A 72 3.91 -6.03 -1.70
C SER A 72 4.99 -4.93 -1.73
N CYS A 73 5.96 -4.98 -0.80
CA CYS A 73 7.04 -4.03 -0.69
C CYS A 73 7.86 -3.88 -1.98
N ILE A 74 8.03 -4.93 -2.78
CA ILE A 74 8.78 -4.87 -4.04
C ILE A 74 8.08 -3.94 -5.03
N GLY A 75 6.77 -4.06 -5.15
CA GLY A 75 5.95 -3.17 -5.95
C GLY A 75 6.05 -1.70 -5.55
N LEU A 76 6.04 -1.46 -4.25
CA LEU A 76 6.20 -0.13 -3.69
C LEU A 76 7.59 0.45 -3.98
N ILE A 77 8.66 -0.35 -3.88
CA ILE A 77 10.03 0.09 -4.19
C ILE A 77 10.12 0.51 -5.66
N VAL A 78 9.60 -0.30 -6.58
CA VAL A 78 9.57 0.03 -8.01
C VAL A 78 8.84 1.34 -8.25
N LEU A 79 7.67 1.50 -7.63
CA LEU A 79 6.91 2.75 -7.70
C LEU A 79 7.72 3.94 -7.15
N VAL A 80 8.42 3.78 -6.02
CA VAL A 80 9.24 4.84 -5.40
C VAL A 80 10.38 5.28 -6.30
N VAL A 81 11.06 4.34 -6.97
CA VAL A 81 12.17 4.63 -7.88
C VAL A 81 11.68 5.27 -9.19
N LEU A 82 10.43 5.03 -9.61
CA LEU A 82 9.88 5.62 -10.83
C LEU A 82 9.98 7.16 -10.81
N PRO A 83 10.55 7.80 -11.84
CA PRO A 83 10.68 9.26 -11.89
C PRO A 83 9.30 9.94 -11.94
N ASP A 84 9.15 11.07 -11.26
CA ASP A 84 7.87 11.76 -11.16
C ASP A 84 7.58 12.53 -12.45
N ARG A 85 6.65 12.06 -13.30
CA ARG A 85 6.30 12.70 -14.58
C ARG A 85 5.69 14.09 -14.42
N HIS A 86 5.22 14.45 -13.22
CA HIS A 86 4.71 15.80 -12.93
C HIS A 86 5.81 16.75 -12.43
N LYS A 87 6.98 16.23 -12.07
CA LYS A 87 8.16 17.06 -11.90
C LYS A 87 8.85 17.13 -13.25
N THR A 88 8.43 18.10 -14.06
CA THR A 88 9.21 18.58 -15.19
C THR A 88 10.59 18.96 -14.67
N VAL A 89 11.61 18.21 -15.06
CA VAL A 89 12.94 18.78 -15.29
C VAL A 89 12.89 19.57 -16.58
#